data_AF-A0A1F5VIK0-F1
#
_entry.id   AF-A0A1F5VIK0-F1
#
_cell.length_a   1.000
_cell.length_b   1.000
_cell.length_c   1.000
_cell.angle_alpha   90.00
_cell.angle_beta   90.00
_cell.angle_gamma   90.00
#
_symmetry.space_group_name_H-M   'P 1'
#
loop_
_entity.id
_entity.type
_entity.pdbx_description
1 polymer ?
#
loop_
_entity_poly.entity_id
_entity_poly.type
_entity_poly.pdbx_seq_one_letter_code
_entity_poly.pdbx_strand_id
1 'polypeptide(L)'
;MGDAKKPSVEALREMRELHQSKLAKAELEKEAHIQKMLEELEGLRSEREQNKQLLGEAQATLNYYNEMEKNGKLDEEDLKNSADVKGLVSDLERQRGVINTFVDTFVDTIKANPEVIKKLKEKEAAELEAQKAERLKREAALKEETRKEFAMLAEKIKALGEEKYLLDKQSKDADDVEIEAREKVKEMTQVESDKLSEKSPVKHQLGPFDRQGSFNAYLSQLLDRRERLGFWDFSSKRAIDNILSQKVLFGAVTDAYDNSCKLQESLKPQYEKIDEDAKKLQEIYAETRWGRNSELVSIDREALNREFVNLLRSFADVDRPDPTDSAAKMRIGKYPDWRKARSDLKNAALYGILYRIDNNAPF
;
A
#
# COMPACT_ATOMS: atom_id res chain seq x y z
N MET A 1 -86.58 -30.10 -35.60
CA MET A 1 -85.14 -30.12 -35.95
C MET A 1 -84.75 -28.68 -36.23
N GLY A 2 -83.87 -28.08 -35.43
CA GLY A 2 -83.44 -26.69 -35.59
C GLY A 2 -82.14 -26.64 -36.37
N ASP A 3 -82.16 -25.94 -37.52
CA ASP A 3 -80.99 -25.70 -38.36
C ASP A 3 -79.98 -24.78 -37.65
N ALA A 4 -78.81 -25.33 -37.30
CA ALA A 4 -77.68 -24.54 -36.87
C ALA A 4 -77.03 -23.88 -38.11
N LYS A 5 -77.19 -22.56 -38.25
CA LYS A 5 -76.47 -21.74 -39.24
C LYS A 5 -74.96 -21.96 -39.11
N LYS A 6 -74.28 -22.35 -40.20
CA LYS A 6 -72.82 -22.45 -40.25
C LYS A 6 -72.21 -21.03 -40.18
N PRO A 7 -71.19 -20.79 -39.33
CA PRO A 7 -70.56 -19.48 -39.19
C PRO A 7 -69.79 -19.06 -40.47
N SER A 8 -69.81 -17.77 -40.80
CA SER A 8 -69.09 -17.19 -41.95
C SER A 8 -67.58 -17.13 -41.69
N VAL A 9 -66.77 -17.05 -42.77
CA VAL A 9 -65.29 -16.96 -42.68
C VAL A 9 -64.83 -15.70 -41.94
N GLU A 10 -65.56 -14.60 -42.06
CA GLU A 10 -65.31 -13.36 -41.30
C GLU A 10 -65.59 -13.55 -39.81
N ALA A 11 -66.70 -14.22 -39.45
CA ALA A 11 -67.00 -14.56 -38.06
C ALA A 11 -65.95 -15.49 -37.44
N LEU A 12 -65.33 -16.39 -38.23
CA LEU A 12 -64.22 -17.23 -37.76
C LEU A 12 -62.92 -16.44 -37.54
N ARG A 13 -62.65 -15.39 -38.33
CA ARG A 13 -61.49 -14.50 -38.14
C ARG A 13 -61.64 -13.64 -36.90
N GLU A 14 -62.80 -13.00 -36.73
CA GLU A 14 -63.11 -12.20 -35.54
C GLU A 14 -63.06 -13.04 -34.26
N MET A 15 -63.59 -14.27 -34.30
CA MET A 15 -63.48 -15.20 -33.18
C MET A 15 -62.02 -15.59 -32.89
N ARG A 16 -61.18 -15.78 -33.92
CA ARG A 16 -59.75 -16.09 -33.74
C ARG A 16 -59.01 -14.93 -33.09
N GLU A 17 -59.21 -13.70 -33.55
CA GLU A 17 -58.58 -12.50 -32.96
C GLU A 17 -59.05 -12.28 -31.52
N LEU A 18 -60.34 -12.47 -31.25
CA LEU A 18 -60.89 -12.43 -29.89
C LEU A 18 -60.28 -13.51 -28.99
N HIS A 19 -60.11 -14.73 -29.49
CA HIS A 19 -59.48 -15.82 -28.75
C HIS A 19 -57.98 -15.56 -28.51
N GLN A 20 -57.25 -15.01 -29.48
CA GLN A 20 -55.85 -14.60 -29.31
C GLN A 20 -55.69 -13.49 -28.27
N SER A 21 -56.58 -12.49 -28.29
CA SER A 21 -56.61 -11.44 -27.27
C SER A 21 -56.94 -11.98 -25.88
N LYS A 22 -57.89 -12.91 -25.77
CA LYS A 22 -58.22 -13.59 -24.51
C LYS A 22 -57.06 -14.44 -23.98
N LEU A 23 -56.34 -15.13 -24.87
CA LEU A 23 -55.14 -15.89 -24.50
C LEU A 23 -54.04 -14.96 -24.00
N ALA A 24 -53.72 -13.90 -24.74
CA ALA A 24 -52.71 -12.92 -24.32
C ALA A 24 -53.06 -12.26 -22.98
N LYS A 25 -54.34 -11.94 -22.74
CA LYS A 25 -54.81 -11.41 -21.45
C LYS A 25 -54.67 -12.42 -20.32
N ALA A 26 -55.04 -13.68 -20.57
CA ALA A 26 -54.89 -14.75 -19.58
C ALA A 26 -53.42 -15.05 -19.26
N GLU A 27 -52.53 -14.97 -20.26
CA GLU A 27 -51.08 -15.07 -20.07
C GLU A 27 -50.55 -13.93 -19.19
N LEU A 28 -50.93 -12.68 -19.47
CA LEU A 28 -50.55 -11.52 -18.65
C LEU A 28 -51.07 -11.63 -17.21
N GLU A 29 -52.32 -12.05 -17.01
CA GLU A 29 -52.89 -12.27 -15.67
C GLU A 29 -52.15 -13.38 -14.91
N LYS A 30 -51.75 -14.45 -15.62
CA LYS A 30 -50.94 -15.53 -15.06
C LYS A 30 -49.55 -15.05 -14.67
N GLU A 31 -48.89 -14.25 -15.51
CA GLU A 31 -47.58 -13.67 -15.20
C GLU A 31 -47.64 -12.73 -13.99
N ALA A 32 -48.65 -11.85 -13.93
CA ALA A 32 -48.85 -10.96 -12.80
C ALA A 32 -49.11 -11.73 -11.50
N HIS A 33 -49.89 -12.81 -11.55
CA HIS A 33 -50.12 -13.69 -10.40
C HIS A 33 -48.85 -14.39 -9.94
N ILE A 34 -48.03 -14.91 -10.87
CA ILE A 34 -46.72 -15.52 -10.55
C ILE A 34 -45.81 -14.48 -9.89
N GLN A 35 -45.74 -13.26 -10.42
CA GLN A 35 -44.91 -12.20 -9.86
C GLN A 35 -45.34 -11.81 -8.45
N LYS A 36 -46.65 -11.69 -8.21
CA LYS A 36 -47.20 -11.43 -6.87
C LYS A 36 -46.83 -12.53 -5.87
N MET A 37 -46.92 -13.81 -6.25
CA MET A 37 -46.48 -14.91 -5.38
C MET A 37 -44.98 -14.86 -5.08
N LEU A 38 -44.14 -14.47 -6.05
CA LEU A 38 -42.70 -14.32 -5.81
C LEU A 38 -42.39 -13.16 -4.86
N GLU A 39 -43.09 -12.03 -4.99
CA GLU A 39 -42.97 -10.86 -4.10
C GLU A 39 -43.42 -11.20 -2.67
N GLU A 40 -44.54 -11.92 -2.52
CA GLU A 40 -45.04 -12.39 -1.22
C GLU A 40 -44.06 -13.36 -0.55
N LEU A 41 -43.45 -14.29 -1.32
CA LEU A 41 -42.41 -15.18 -0.78
C LEU A 41 -41.19 -14.40 -0.29
N GLU A 42 -40.76 -13.38 -1.04
CA GLU A 42 -39.61 -12.54 -0.69
C GLU A 42 -39.89 -11.73 0.59
N GLY A 43 -41.09 -11.16 0.72
CA GLY A 43 -41.53 -10.49 1.94
C GLY A 43 -41.50 -11.42 3.16
N LEU A 44 -42.07 -12.61 3.05
CA LEU A 44 -42.06 -13.61 4.13
C LEU A 44 -40.65 -14.09 4.50
N ARG A 45 -39.75 -14.24 3.51
CA ARG A 45 -38.33 -14.56 3.77
C ARG A 45 -37.62 -13.43 4.51
N SER A 46 -37.89 -12.17 4.15
CA SER A 46 -37.34 -11.00 4.83
C SER A 46 -37.80 -10.90 6.29
N GLU A 47 -39.11 -11.06 6.54
CA GLU A 47 -39.67 -11.07 7.90
C GLU A 47 -39.06 -12.19 8.77
N ARG A 48 -38.84 -13.37 8.18
CA ARG A 48 -38.19 -14.50 8.84
C ARG A 48 -36.75 -14.17 9.27
N GLU A 49 -35.97 -13.52 8.41
CA GLU A 49 -34.58 -13.16 8.75
C GLU A 49 -34.52 -12.06 9.81
N GLN A 50 -35.38 -11.04 9.73
CA GLN A 50 -35.49 -10.00 10.75
C GLN A 50 -35.87 -10.58 12.13
N ASN A 51 -36.87 -11.46 12.18
CA ASN A 51 -37.25 -12.12 13.43
C ASN A 51 -36.11 -12.96 14.01
N LYS A 52 -35.32 -13.64 13.17
CA LYS A 52 -34.14 -14.41 13.59
C LYS A 52 -33.05 -13.51 14.20
N GLN A 53 -32.78 -12.35 13.61
CA GLN A 53 -31.82 -11.39 14.14
C GLN A 53 -32.27 -10.84 15.50
N LEU A 54 -33.52 -10.37 15.59
CA LEU A 54 -34.09 -9.86 16.84
C LEU A 54 -34.11 -10.90 17.96
N LEU A 55 -34.46 -12.15 17.64
CA LEU A 55 -34.41 -13.24 18.61
C LEU A 55 -32.98 -13.50 19.09
N GLY A 56 -31.99 -13.49 18.20
CA GLY A 56 -30.58 -13.63 18.55
C GLY A 56 -30.10 -12.55 19.52
N GLU A 57 -30.44 -11.29 19.26
CA GLU A 57 -30.09 -10.14 20.10
C GLU A 57 -30.80 -10.20 21.47
N ALA A 58 -32.11 -10.49 21.48
CA ALA A 58 -32.89 -10.63 22.71
C ALA A 58 -32.36 -11.78 23.58
N GLN A 59 -31.94 -12.89 22.97
CA GLN A 59 -31.41 -14.05 23.70
C GLN A 59 -29.99 -13.82 24.20
N ALA A 60 -29.16 -13.09 23.46
CA ALA A 60 -27.86 -12.61 23.95
C ALA A 60 -28.02 -11.68 25.16
N THR A 61 -29.00 -10.78 25.10
CA THR A 61 -29.33 -9.85 26.19
C THR A 61 -29.86 -10.59 27.42
N LEU A 62 -30.72 -11.58 27.22
CA LEU A 62 -31.21 -12.45 28.30
C LEU A 62 -30.07 -13.26 28.95
N ASN A 63 -29.13 -13.77 28.14
CA ASN A 63 -27.96 -14.49 28.65
C ASN A 63 -27.07 -13.58 29.51
N TYR A 64 -26.85 -12.33 29.09
CA TYR A 64 -26.13 -11.34 29.87
C TYR A 64 -26.80 -11.09 31.23
N TYR A 65 -28.11 -10.88 31.28
CA TYR A 65 -28.85 -10.73 32.53
C TYR A 65 -28.74 -11.99 33.41
N ASN A 66 -28.91 -13.19 32.85
CA ASN A 66 -28.77 -14.45 33.58
C ASN A 66 -27.36 -14.65 34.18
N GLU A 67 -26.31 -14.20 33.49
CA GLU A 67 -24.93 -14.26 33.98
C GLU A 67 -24.69 -13.25 35.11
N MET A 68 -25.19 -12.03 34.97
CA MET A 68 -25.08 -11.00 35.99
C MET A 68 -25.90 -11.34 37.25
N GLU A 69 -27.07 -11.97 37.09
CA GLU A 69 -27.90 -12.48 38.18
C GLU A 69 -27.17 -13.57 38.98
N LYS A 70 -26.56 -14.54 38.29
CA LYS A 70 -25.72 -15.58 38.91
C LYS A 70 -24.54 -15.01 39.69
N ASN A 71 -24.03 -13.85 39.26
CA ASN A 71 -22.94 -13.15 39.92
C ASN A 71 -23.42 -12.22 41.06
N GLY A 72 -24.72 -12.14 41.32
CA GLY A 72 -25.31 -11.28 42.36
C GLY A 72 -25.16 -9.78 42.08
N LYS A 73 -25.05 -9.38 40.80
CA LYS A 73 -24.73 -8.01 40.39
C LYS A 73 -25.93 -7.22 39.85
N LEU A 74 -27.12 -7.80 39.83
CA LEU A 74 -28.33 -7.13 39.34
C LEU A 74 -29.06 -6.42 40.48
N ASP A 75 -29.57 -5.23 40.20
CA ASP A 75 -30.52 -4.53 41.06
C ASP A 75 -31.99 -4.88 40.72
N GLU A 76 -32.95 -4.31 41.46
CA GLU A 76 -34.38 -4.60 41.26
C GLU A 76 -34.91 -4.12 39.88
N GLU A 77 -34.29 -3.11 39.27
CA GLU A 77 -34.68 -2.60 37.96
C GLU A 77 -34.17 -3.55 36.86
N ASP A 78 -32.94 -4.02 36.99
CA ASP A 78 -32.36 -5.03 36.12
C ASP A 78 -33.11 -6.38 36.17
N LEU A 79 -33.60 -6.78 37.34
CA LEU A 79 -34.41 -7.99 37.49
C LEU A 79 -35.76 -7.88 36.76
N LYS A 80 -36.38 -6.68 36.76
CA LYS A 80 -37.60 -6.42 35.96
C LYS A 80 -37.30 -6.42 34.47
N ASN A 81 -36.22 -5.76 34.06
CA ASN A 81 -35.78 -5.74 32.67
C ASN A 81 -35.45 -7.16 32.15
N SER A 82 -34.84 -8.01 32.97
CA SER A 82 -34.61 -9.43 32.66
C SER A 82 -35.92 -10.19 32.41
N ALA A 83 -36.95 -9.96 33.24
CA ALA A 83 -38.27 -10.57 33.06
C ALA A 83 -38.97 -10.09 31.78
N ASP A 84 -38.85 -8.80 31.46
CA ASP A 84 -39.41 -8.22 30.22
C ASP A 84 -38.69 -8.75 28.97
N VAL A 85 -37.35 -8.85 29.00
CA VAL A 85 -36.55 -9.46 27.92
C VAL A 85 -36.88 -10.94 27.75
N LYS A 86 -37.14 -11.67 28.84
CA LYS A 86 -37.59 -13.06 28.78
C LYS A 86 -38.97 -13.19 28.13
N GLY A 87 -39.89 -12.28 28.42
CA GLY A 87 -41.18 -12.17 27.73
C GLY A 87 -41.01 -11.93 26.23
N LEU A 88 -40.13 -10.98 25.87
CA LEU A 88 -39.80 -10.67 24.49
C LEU A 88 -39.22 -11.86 23.72
N VAL A 89 -38.29 -12.61 24.32
CA VAL A 89 -37.75 -13.85 23.72
C VAL A 89 -38.87 -14.85 23.43
N SER A 90 -39.76 -15.09 24.40
CA SER A 90 -40.89 -16.00 24.24
C SER A 90 -41.85 -15.56 23.12
N ASP A 91 -42.12 -14.26 22.99
CA ASP A 91 -42.96 -13.72 21.93
C ASP A 91 -42.31 -13.83 20.56
N LEU A 92 -41.00 -13.55 20.46
CA LEU A 92 -40.22 -13.70 19.23
C LEU A 92 -40.12 -15.17 18.80
N GLU A 93 -39.97 -16.11 19.73
CA GLU A 93 -40.01 -17.56 19.44
C GLU A 93 -41.38 -18.00 18.92
N ARG A 94 -42.46 -17.50 19.51
CA ARG A 94 -43.83 -17.77 19.02
C ARG A 94 -44.03 -17.20 17.62
N GLN A 95 -43.63 -15.96 17.39
CA GLN A 95 -43.67 -15.34 16.06
C GLN A 95 -42.84 -16.12 15.04
N ARG A 96 -41.65 -16.60 15.42
CA ARG A 96 -40.82 -17.45 14.57
C ARG A 96 -41.54 -18.73 14.16
N GLY A 97 -42.23 -19.38 15.11
CA GLY A 97 -43.03 -20.58 14.83
C GLY A 97 -44.14 -20.33 13.81
N VAL A 98 -44.84 -19.20 13.96
CA VAL A 98 -45.89 -18.77 13.02
C VAL A 98 -45.31 -18.46 11.63
N ILE A 99 -44.28 -17.61 11.56
CA ILE A 99 -43.62 -17.22 10.29
C ILE A 99 -43.07 -18.45 9.56
N ASN A 100 -42.40 -19.38 10.26
CA ASN A 100 -41.88 -20.60 9.66
C ASN A 100 -43.01 -21.45 9.06
N THR A 101 -44.11 -21.64 9.79
CA THR A 101 -45.26 -22.42 9.31
C THR A 101 -45.88 -21.80 8.07
N PHE A 102 -46.03 -20.47 8.05
CA PHE A 102 -46.54 -19.75 6.87
C PHE A 102 -45.59 -19.85 5.68
N VAL A 103 -44.28 -19.64 5.89
CA VAL A 103 -43.26 -19.79 4.85
C VAL A 103 -43.27 -21.20 4.27
N ASP A 104 -43.30 -22.23 5.11
CA ASP A 104 -43.27 -23.63 4.66
C ASP A 104 -44.54 -23.97 3.85
N THR A 105 -45.71 -23.52 4.31
CA THR A 105 -46.99 -23.70 3.57
C THR A 105 -46.97 -22.97 2.23
N PHE A 106 -46.41 -21.76 2.18
CA PHE A 106 -46.33 -20.96 0.97
C PHE A 106 -45.30 -21.54 -0.02
N VAL A 107 -44.18 -22.07 0.49
CA VAL A 107 -43.19 -22.81 -0.30
C VAL A 107 -43.81 -24.08 -0.91
N ASP A 108 -44.65 -24.81 -0.18
CA ASP A 108 -45.33 -25.99 -0.72
C ASP A 108 -46.37 -25.61 -1.80
N THR A 109 -47.04 -24.46 -1.63
CA THR A 109 -47.91 -23.87 -2.67
C THR A 109 -47.13 -23.53 -3.94
N ILE A 110 -45.93 -22.98 -3.79
CA ILE A 110 -45.02 -22.69 -4.92
C ILE A 110 -44.51 -23.98 -5.57
N LYS A 111 -44.15 -25.00 -4.77
CA LYS A 111 -43.70 -26.31 -5.28
C LYS A 111 -44.77 -27.05 -6.08
N ALA A 112 -46.05 -26.82 -5.76
CA ALA A 112 -47.17 -27.34 -6.53
C ALA A 112 -47.34 -26.66 -7.90
N ASN A 113 -46.64 -25.52 -8.15
CA ASN A 113 -46.72 -24.77 -9.39
C ASN A 113 -45.37 -24.74 -10.15
N PRO A 114 -45.18 -25.60 -11.18
CA PRO A 114 -43.91 -25.72 -11.88
C PRO A 114 -43.43 -24.46 -12.59
N GLU A 115 -44.34 -23.58 -13.04
CA GLU A 115 -43.98 -22.34 -13.71
C GLU A 115 -43.42 -21.28 -12.75
N VAL A 116 -43.91 -21.25 -11.51
CA VAL A 116 -43.38 -20.39 -10.45
C VAL A 116 -41.97 -20.85 -10.06
N ILE A 117 -41.76 -22.16 -9.93
CA ILE A 117 -40.42 -22.73 -9.65
C ILE A 117 -39.43 -22.37 -10.76
N LYS A 118 -39.86 -22.45 -12.03
CA LYS A 118 -39.01 -22.09 -13.17
C LYS A 118 -38.59 -20.61 -13.08
N LYS A 119 -39.54 -19.69 -12.89
CA LYS A 119 -39.25 -18.25 -12.75
C LYS A 119 -38.41 -17.94 -11.50
N LEU A 120 -38.64 -18.64 -10.38
CA LEU A 120 -37.83 -18.51 -9.16
C LEU A 120 -36.37 -18.89 -9.42
N LYS A 121 -36.12 -20.03 -10.09
CA LYS A 121 -34.76 -20.47 -10.45
C LYS A 121 -34.08 -19.51 -11.42
N GLU A 122 -34.82 -18.94 -12.37
CA GLU A 122 -34.31 -17.93 -13.29
C GLU A 122 -33.90 -16.64 -12.53
N LYS A 123 -34.73 -16.19 -11.57
CA LYS A 123 -34.42 -15.05 -10.70
C LYS A 123 -33.20 -15.31 -9.81
N GLU A 124 -33.14 -16.46 -9.14
CA GLU A 124 -32.00 -16.87 -8.29
C GLU A 124 -30.70 -17.00 -9.11
N ALA A 125 -30.77 -17.53 -10.34
CA ALA A 125 -29.62 -17.58 -11.24
C ALA A 125 -29.17 -16.19 -11.69
N ALA A 126 -30.10 -15.29 -12.02
CA ALA A 126 -29.79 -13.92 -12.41
C ALA A 126 -29.17 -13.11 -11.26
N GLU A 127 -29.67 -13.27 -10.03
CA GLU A 127 -29.10 -12.66 -8.82
C GLU A 127 -27.70 -13.19 -8.53
N LEU A 128 -27.48 -14.50 -8.65
CA LEU A 128 -26.17 -15.11 -8.47
C LEU A 128 -25.16 -14.58 -9.51
N GLU A 129 -25.57 -14.47 -10.78
CA GLU A 129 -24.74 -13.88 -11.84
C GLU A 129 -24.48 -12.39 -11.59
N ALA A 130 -25.47 -11.62 -11.11
CA ALA A 130 -25.29 -10.22 -10.74
C ALA A 130 -24.30 -10.06 -9.58
N GLN A 131 -24.40 -10.90 -8.54
CA GLN A 131 -23.48 -10.93 -7.41
C GLN A 131 -22.06 -11.32 -7.83
N LYS A 132 -21.90 -12.32 -8.72
CA LYS A 132 -20.60 -12.65 -9.30
C LYS A 132 -20.03 -11.49 -10.11
N ALA A 133 -20.84 -10.84 -10.94
CA ALA A 133 -20.40 -9.70 -11.73
C ALA A 133 -20.00 -8.51 -10.86
N GLU A 134 -20.75 -8.23 -9.79
CA GLU A 134 -20.40 -7.19 -8.82
C GLU A 134 -19.11 -7.53 -8.07
N ARG A 135 -18.96 -8.77 -7.61
CA ARG A 135 -17.73 -9.25 -6.99
C ARG A 135 -16.53 -9.10 -7.92
N LEU A 136 -16.65 -9.52 -9.18
CA LEU A 136 -15.58 -9.36 -10.18
C LEU A 136 -15.25 -7.89 -10.44
N LYS A 137 -16.25 -6.99 -10.44
CA LYS A 137 -16.01 -5.54 -10.55
C LYS A 137 -15.24 -5.00 -9.36
N ARG A 138 -15.61 -5.38 -8.13
CA ARG A 138 -14.90 -4.98 -6.90
C ARG A 138 -13.46 -5.51 -6.90
N GLU A 139 -13.27 -6.77 -7.29
CA GLU A 139 -11.95 -7.39 -7.42
C GLU A 139 -11.08 -6.69 -8.47
N ALA A 140 -11.64 -6.36 -9.64
CA ALA A 140 -10.91 -5.62 -10.67
C ALA A 140 -10.53 -4.21 -10.21
N ALA A 141 -11.40 -3.52 -9.48
CA ALA A 141 -11.12 -2.21 -8.90
C ALA A 141 -9.97 -2.28 -7.88
N LEU A 142 -10.03 -3.24 -6.95
CA LEU A 142 -9.00 -3.45 -5.94
C LEU A 142 -7.65 -3.79 -6.61
N LYS A 143 -7.64 -4.66 -7.62
CA LYS A 143 -6.44 -5.00 -8.39
C LYS A 143 -5.80 -3.77 -9.02
N GLU A 144 -6.61 -2.91 -9.65
CA GLU A 144 -6.13 -1.69 -10.30
C GLU A 144 -5.61 -0.67 -9.28
N GLU A 145 -6.26 -0.56 -8.12
CA GLU A 145 -5.82 0.29 -7.01
C GLU A 145 -4.48 -0.16 -6.45
N THR A 146 -4.34 -1.45 -6.09
CA THR A 146 -3.07 -2.02 -5.60
C THR A 146 -1.96 -1.87 -6.63
N ARG A 147 -2.26 -2.05 -7.92
CA ARG A 147 -1.30 -1.85 -9.01
C ARG A 147 -0.82 -0.40 -9.07
N LYS A 148 -1.72 0.57 -8.97
CA LYS A 148 -1.37 2.01 -9.00
C LYS A 148 -0.54 2.39 -7.79
N GLU A 149 -0.91 1.93 -6.60
CA GLU A 149 -0.15 2.19 -5.38
C GLU A 149 1.27 1.61 -5.48
N PHE A 150 1.38 0.36 -5.93
CA PHE A 150 2.66 -0.31 -6.12
C PHE A 150 3.56 0.42 -7.14
N ALA A 151 3.00 0.84 -8.27
CA ALA A 151 3.70 1.62 -9.29
C ALA A 151 4.20 2.97 -8.75
N MET A 152 3.32 3.68 -8.02
CA MET A 152 3.63 4.99 -7.44
C MET A 152 4.76 4.89 -6.42
N LEU A 153 4.74 3.88 -5.54
CA LEU A 153 5.81 3.67 -4.56
C LEU A 153 7.14 3.33 -5.24
N ALA A 154 7.14 2.47 -6.26
CA ALA A 154 8.35 2.13 -7.00
C ALA A 154 8.96 3.35 -7.71
N GLU A 155 8.12 4.20 -8.30
CA GLU A 155 8.54 5.44 -8.93
C GLU A 155 9.10 6.46 -7.92
N LYS A 156 8.43 6.63 -6.77
CA LYS A 156 8.91 7.48 -5.67
C LYS A 156 10.29 7.05 -5.17
N ILE A 157 10.49 5.75 -4.94
CA ILE A 157 11.78 5.19 -4.52
C ILE A 157 12.86 5.49 -5.57
N LYS A 158 12.55 5.35 -6.86
CA LYS A 158 13.49 5.68 -7.96
C LYS A 158 13.87 7.16 -7.93
N ALA A 159 12.89 8.06 -7.85
CA ALA A 159 13.13 9.49 -7.83
C ALA A 159 13.97 9.93 -6.62
N LEU A 160 13.64 9.44 -5.42
CA LEU A 160 14.42 9.70 -4.22
C LEU A 160 15.84 9.12 -4.32
N GLY A 161 15.99 7.94 -4.93
CA GLY A 161 17.30 7.32 -5.17
C GLY A 161 18.18 8.12 -6.12
N GLU A 162 17.61 8.76 -7.14
CA GLU A 162 18.34 9.67 -8.04
C GLU A 162 18.79 10.95 -7.33
N GLU A 163 17.89 11.59 -6.57
CA GLU A 163 18.21 12.78 -5.78
C GLU A 163 19.30 12.47 -4.75
N LYS A 164 19.13 11.39 -4.00
CA LYS A 164 20.11 10.90 -3.02
C LYS A 164 21.47 10.66 -3.67
N TYR A 165 21.52 10.02 -4.84
CA TYR A 165 22.78 9.77 -5.54
C TYR A 165 23.51 11.07 -5.91
N LEU A 166 22.78 12.09 -6.35
CA LEU A 166 23.37 13.40 -6.67
C LEU A 166 23.92 14.09 -5.42
N LEU A 167 23.19 14.04 -4.30
CA LEU A 167 23.62 14.58 -3.01
C LEU A 167 24.84 13.82 -2.45
N ASP A 168 24.84 12.49 -2.49
CA ASP A 168 25.98 11.65 -2.08
C ASP A 168 27.23 12.00 -2.91
N LYS A 169 27.06 12.24 -4.22
CA LYS A 169 28.17 12.65 -5.09
C LYS A 169 28.71 14.03 -4.71
N GLN A 170 27.82 15.01 -4.52
CA GLN A 170 28.23 16.36 -4.10
C GLN A 170 28.90 16.37 -2.73
N SER A 171 28.44 15.54 -1.79
CA SER A 171 29.07 15.40 -0.47
C SER A 171 30.47 14.82 -0.59
N LYS A 172 30.67 13.78 -1.41
CA LYS A 172 32.00 13.23 -1.69
C LYS A 172 32.93 14.23 -2.36
N ASP A 173 32.43 14.95 -3.38
CA ASP A 173 33.21 15.97 -4.06
C ASP A 173 33.63 17.08 -3.07
N ALA A 174 32.78 17.42 -2.09
CA ALA A 174 33.12 18.36 -1.01
C ALA A 174 34.14 17.78 -0.03
N ASP A 175 34.00 16.52 0.39
CA ASP A 175 34.97 15.82 1.25
C ASP A 175 36.36 15.74 0.58
N ASP A 176 36.41 15.44 -0.73
CA ASP A 176 37.66 15.36 -1.48
C ASP A 176 38.39 16.72 -1.54
N VAL A 177 37.63 17.81 -1.73
CA VAL A 177 38.17 19.18 -1.68
C VAL A 177 38.70 19.52 -0.28
N GLU A 178 37.98 19.11 0.77
CA GLU A 178 38.43 19.29 2.15
C GLU A 178 39.76 18.56 2.39
N ILE A 179 39.84 17.28 2.00
CA ILE A 179 41.03 16.45 2.17
C ILE A 179 42.22 17.05 1.42
N GLU A 180 42.07 17.40 0.14
CA GLU A 180 43.15 17.96 -0.69
C GLU A 180 43.69 19.28 -0.09
N ALA A 181 42.80 20.18 0.32
CA ALA A 181 43.20 21.45 0.90
C ALA A 181 43.86 21.26 2.28
N ARG A 182 43.43 20.25 3.04
CA ARG A 182 44.01 19.88 4.34
C ARG A 182 45.42 19.30 4.19
N GLU A 183 45.64 18.45 3.19
CA GLU A 183 46.96 17.92 2.86
C GLU A 183 47.93 19.04 2.43
N LYS A 184 47.50 19.98 1.59
CA LYS A 184 48.34 21.13 1.19
C LYS A 184 48.79 21.97 2.39
N VAL A 185 47.90 22.24 3.35
CA VAL A 185 48.28 23.00 4.56
C VAL A 185 49.22 22.20 5.45
N LYS A 186 49.03 20.88 5.55
CA LYS A 186 49.96 19.99 6.26
C LYS A 186 51.35 19.99 5.62
N GLU A 187 51.44 19.84 4.30
CA GLU A 187 52.71 19.87 3.56
C GLU A 187 53.44 21.20 3.74
N MET A 188 52.73 22.33 3.60
CA MET A 188 53.34 23.64 3.81
C MET A 188 53.81 23.85 5.26
N THR A 189 53.01 23.41 6.23
CA THR A 189 53.39 23.45 7.64
C THR A 189 54.68 22.68 7.88
N GLN A 190 54.80 21.50 7.25
CA GLN A 190 55.99 20.66 7.35
C GLN A 190 57.20 21.34 6.72
N VAL A 191 57.08 21.84 5.48
CA VAL A 191 58.15 22.54 4.76
C VAL A 191 58.66 23.75 5.54
N GLU A 192 57.77 24.58 6.09
CA GLU A 192 58.18 25.75 6.87
C GLU A 192 58.75 25.36 8.24
N SER A 193 58.27 24.28 8.85
CA SER A 193 58.83 23.73 10.08
C SER A 193 60.26 23.19 9.87
N ASP A 194 60.49 22.49 8.76
CA ASP A 194 61.80 21.92 8.41
C ASP A 194 62.83 23.04 8.18
N LYS A 195 62.47 24.09 7.43
CA LYS A 195 63.31 25.30 7.24
C LYS A 195 63.69 25.99 8.55
N LEU A 196 62.80 25.99 9.54
CA LEU A 196 63.09 26.56 10.87
C LEU A 196 64.06 25.68 11.66
N SER A 197 63.90 24.36 11.56
CA SER A 197 64.76 23.39 12.26
C SER A 197 66.20 23.35 11.75
N GLU A 198 66.40 23.60 10.45
CA GLU A 198 67.74 23.66 9.83
C GLU A 198 68.54 24.91 10.25
N LYS A 199 67.85 26.00 10.62
CA LYS A 199 68.46 27.32 10.82
C LYS A 199 68.62 27.75 12.28
N SER A 200 68.05 27.03 13.25
CA SER A 200 68.08 27.44 14.66
C SER A 200 68.44 26.28 15.61
N PRO A 201 69.42 26.47 16.52
CA PRO A 201 69.73 25.49 17.58
C PRO A 201 68.63 25.42 18.65
N VAL A 202 67.71 26.39 18.69
CA VAL A 202 66.52 26.37 19.53
C VAL A 202 65.37 25.80 18.69
N LYS A 203 64.82 24.64 19.10
CA LYS A 203 63.69 23.96 18.43
C LYS A 203 62.42 24.82 18.48
N HIS A 204 62.33 25.86 17.64
CA HIS A 204 61.07 26.53 17.34
C HIS A 204 60.28 25.66 16.36
N GLN A 205 59.72 24.55 16.84
CA GLN A 205 58.88 23.68 16.02
C GLN A 205 57.49 24.30 15.88
N LEU A 206 57.02 24.50 14.65
CA LEU A 206 55.59 24.69 14.41
C LEU A 206 54.90 23.43 14.92
N GLY A 207 53.80 23.58 15.66
CA GLY A 207 53.05 22.41 16.14
C GLY A 207 52.56 21.61 14.93
N PRO A 208 52.60 20.27 14.96
CA PRO A 208 52.12 19.47 13.84
C PRO A 208 50.63 19.73 13.62
N PHE A 209 50.27 19.94 12.36
CA PHE A 209 48.89 20.21 11.92
C PHE A 209 47.89 19.15 12.42
N ASP A 210 48.28 17.87 12.39
CA ASP A 210 47.43 16.72 12.78
C ASP A 210 46.98 16.72 14.25
N ARG A 211 47.65 17.45 15.16
CA ARG A 211 47.36 17.40 16.60
C ARG A 211 46.20 18.30 17.05
N GLN A 212 45.66 19.17 16.20
CA GLN A 212 44.80 20.27 16.65
C GLN A 212 43.29 20.05 16.49
N GLY A 213 42.86 18.87 16.08
CA GLY A 213 41.44 18.52 15.95
C GLY A 213 40.77 19.22 14.77
N SER A 214 40.63 20.56 14.81
CA SER A 214 39.98 21.36 13.76
C SER A 214 40.93 22.31 13.03
N PHE A 215 40.58 22.59 11.76
CA PHE A 215 41.32 23.50 10.89
C PHE A 215 41.37 24.94 11.42
N ASN A 216 40.25 25.41 11.99
CA ASN A 216 40.14 26.72 12.60
C ASN A 216 40.95 26.83 13.90
N ALA A 217 41.02 25.76 14.69
CA ALA A 217 41.89 25.73 15.86
C ALA A 217 43.35 25.94 15.42
N TYR A 218 43.79 25.27 14.34
CA TYR A 218 45.13 25.46 13.79
C TYR A 218 45.40 26.88 13.30
N LEU A 219 44.44 27.50 12.60
CA LEU A 219 44.54 28.89 12.17
C LEU A 219 44.68 29.85 13.36
N SER A 220 43.82 29.73 14.38
CA SER A 220 43.92 30.53 15.61
C SER A 220 45.24 30.30 16.34
N GLN A 221 45.70 29.04 16.35
CA GLN A 221 47.06 28.56 16.62
C GLN A 221 48.16 29.48 16.11
N LEU A 222 48.21 29.57 14.78
CA LEU A 222 49.21 30.32 14.06
C LEU A 222 49.11 31.82 14.31
N LEU A 223 47.89 32.37 14.37
CA LEU A 223 47.68 33.80 14.64
C LEU A 223 48.14 34.19 16.05
N ASP A 224 47.72 33.46 17.08
CA ASP A 224 48.13 33.71 18.47
C ASP A 224 49.65 33.51 18.64
N ARG A 225 50.21 32.46 18.02
CA ARG A 225 51.65 32.24 18.05
C ARG A 225 52.41 33.37 17.37
N ARG A 226 51.92 33.87 16.23
CA ARG A 226 52.51 35.01 15.51
C ARG A 226 52.54 36.27 16.36
N GLU A 227 51.46 36.56 17.10
CA GLU A 227 51.35 37.73 17.98
C GLU A 227 52.33 37.66 19.17
N ARG A 228 52.57 36.46 19.71
CA ARG A 228 53.48 36.25 20.85
C ARG A 228 54.96 36.29 20.49
N LEU A 229 55.33 36.22 19.20
CA LEU A 229 56.72 36.28 18.78
C LEU A 229 57.30 37.68 18.96
N GLY A 230 58.49 37.77 19.57
CA GLY A 230 59.17 39.02 19.86
C GLY A 230 59.68 39.73 18.61
N PHE A 231 60.23 40.93 18.77
CA PHE A 231 60.78 41.70 17.65
C PHE A 231 61.89 40.93 16.90
N TRP A 232 62.70 40.14 17.61
CA TRP A 232 63.86 39.44 17.06
C TRP A 232 63.55 38.07 16.43
N ASP A 233 62.31 37.58 16.52
CA ASP A 233 61.91 36.25 16.03
C ASP A 233 61.50 36.25 14.53
N PHE A 234 62.27 36.94 13.70
CA PHE A 234 61.92 37.19 12.29
C PHE A 234 61.71 35.91 11.46
N SER A 235 62.54 34.88 11.68
CA SER A 235 62.45 33.61 10.95
C SER A 235 61.14 32.88 11.25
N SER A 236 60.75 32.81 12.53
CA SER A 236 59.49 32.20 12.97
C SER A 236 58.27 33.00 12.49
N LYS A 237 58.35 34.34 12.52
CA LYS A 237 57.28 35.21 11.98
C LYS A 237 57.08 34.99 10.49
N ARG A 238 58.17 34.92 9.71
CA ARG A 238 58.12 34.70 8.26
C ARG A 238 57.57 33.32 7.90
N ALA A 239 57.94 32.28 8.64
CA ALA A 239 57.41 30.93 8.44
C ALA A 239 55.88 30.89 8.68
N ILE A 240 55.41 31.51 9.77
CA ILE A 240 53.98 31.62 10.03
C ILE A 240 53.27 32.47 8.96
N ASP A 241 53.88 33.58 8.51
CA ASP A 241 53.33 34.38 7.40
C ASP A 241 53.20 33.60 6.11
N ASN A 242 54.18 32.77 5.77
CA ASN A 242 54.14 31.96 4.56
C ASN A 242 52.95 30.99 4.61
N ILE A 243 52.73 30.32 5.76
CA ILE A 243 51.57 29.44 5.94
C ILE A 243 50.27 30.26 5.88
N LEU A 244 50.21 31.38 6.61
CA LEU A 244 49.04 32.26 6.64
C LEU A 244 48.79 32.98 5.32
N SER A 245 49.77 33.10 4.41
CA SER A 245 49.59 33.75 3.11
C SER A 245 48.62 32.98 2.21
N GLN A 246 48.39 31.70 2.51
CA GLN A 246 47.48 30.81 1.81
C GLN A 246 46.07 30.78 2.43
N LYS A 247 45.59 31.92 2.97
CA LYS A 247 44.25 32.04 3.61
C LYS A 247 43.11 31.46 2.77
N VAL A 248 43.25 31.46 1.45
CA VAL A 248 42.28 30.86 0.52
C VAL A 248 42.09 29.37 0.78
N LEU A 249 43.14 28.62 1.11
CA LEU A 249 43.03 27.20 1.48
C LEU A 249 42.28 27.01 2.80
N PHE A 250 42.42 27.95 3.74
CA PHE A 250 41.69 27.92 5.01
C PHE A 250 40.19 28.19 4.84
N GLY A 251 39.83 29.13 3.96
CA GLY A 251 38.44 29.33 3.57
C GLY A 251 37.87 28.10 2.86
N ALA A 252 38.60 27.57 1.87
CA ALA A 252 38.14 26.42 1.08
C ALA A 252 37.87 25.16 1.92
N VAL A 253 38.73 24.85 2.90
CA VAL A 253 38.48 23.71 3.82
C VAL A 253 37.22 23.92 4.65
N THR A 254 37.05 25.11 5.21
CA THR A 254 35.89 25.41 6.07
C THR A 254 34.59 25.36 5.25
N ASP A 255 34.59 25.99 4.07
CA ASP A 255 33.43 26.01 3.18
C ASP A 255 33.08 24.61 2.68
N ALA A 256 34.08 23.78 2.33
CA ALA A 256 33.88 22.40 1.88
C ALA A 256 33.34 21.51 3.00
N TYR A 257 33.91 21.60 4.21
CA TYR A 257 33.44 20.86 5.38
C TYR A 257 32.00 21.22 5.76
N ASP A 258 31.69 22.52 5.85
CA ASP A 258 30.35 23.01 6.18
C ASP A 258 29.34 22.60 5.10
N ASN A 259 29.74 22.65 3.83
CA ASN A 259 28.91 22.18 2.72
C ASN A 259 28.66 20.67 2.80
N SER A 260 29.70 19.85 3.05
CA SER A 260 29.55 18.41 3.22
C SER A 260 28.61 18.08 4.38
N CYS A 261 28.79 18.74 5.53
CA CYS A 261 27.89 18.56 6.69
C CYS A 261 26.43 18.88 6.34
N LYS A 262 26.17 20.00 5.66
CA LYS A 262 24.81 20.37 5.21
C LYS A 262 24.23 19.37 4.22
N LEU A 263 25.04 18.84 3.31
CA LEU A 263 24.63 17.82 2.34
C LEU A 263 24.31 16.49 3.06
N GLN A 264 25.13 16.08 4.03
CA GLN A 264 24.88 14.91 4.86
C GLN A 264 23.63 15.04 5.71
N GLU A 265 23.36 16.21 6.29
CA GLU A 265 22.10 16.48 6.99
C GLU A 265 20.90 16.41 6.04
N SER A 266 21.05 16.94 4.82
CA SER A 266 20.03 16.90 3.78
C SER A 266 19.79 15.49 3.22
N LEU A 267 20.74 14.57 3.37
CA LEU A 267 20.60 13.19 2.93
C LEU A 267 19.74 12.35 3.88
N LYS A 268 19.75 12.63 5.20
CA LYS A 268 19.07 11.79 6.21
C LYS A 268 17.58 11.54 5.89
N PRO A 269 16.76 12.57 5.59
CA PRO A 269 15.33 12.35 5.32
C PRO A 269 15.09 11.50 4.06
N GLN A 270 16.03 11.49 3.11
CA GLN A 270 15.92 10.78 1.84
C GLN A 270 16.17 9.29 2.08
N TYR A 271 17.15 8.95 2.93
CA TYR A 271 17.36 7.57 3.40
C TYR A 271 16.11 7.05 4.13
N GLU A 272 15.56 7.83 5.07
CA GLU A 272 14.39 7.44 5.86
C GLU A 272 13.15 7.22 4.96
N LYS A 273 12.86 8.15 4.04
CA LYS A 273 11.72 8.02 3.11
C LYS A 273 11.89 6.83 2.15
N ILE A 274 13.09 6.60 1.62
CA ILE A 274 13.36 5.45 0.76
C ILE A 274 13.10 4.14 1.52
N ASP A 275 13.56 4.05 2.77
CA ASP A 275 13.37 2.86 3.60
C ASP A 275 11.89 2.64 3.96
N GLU A 276 11.14 3.70 4.28
CA GLU A 276 9.70 3.63 4.55
C GLU A 276 8.91 3.18 3.32
N ASP A 277 9.12 3.82 2.16
CA ASP A 277 8.41 3.48 0.93
C ASP A 277 8.80 2.08 0.43
N ALA A 278 10.06 1.68 0.59
CA ALA A 278 10.52 0.33 0.26
C ALA A 278 9.87 -0.74 1.14
N LYS A 279 9.65 -0.47 2.44
CA LYS A 279 8.91 -1.38 3.33
C LYS A 279 7.46 -1.51 2.93
N LYS A 280 6.75 -0.41 2.66
CA LYS A 280 5.35 -0.44 2.20
C LYS A 280 5.20 -1.24 0.90
N LEU A 281 6.12 -1.04 -0.04
CA LEU A 281 6.13 -1.79 -1.29
C LEU A 281 6.33 -3.30 -1.06
N GLN A 282 7.21 -3.67 -0.12
CA GLN A 282 7.42 -5.06 0.28
C GLN A 282 6.17 -5.66 0.95
N GLU A 283 5.48 -4.88 1.80
CA GLU A 283 4.23 -5.28 2.44
C GLU A 283 3.14 -5.58 1.40
N ILE A 284 2.89 -4.66 0.45
CA ILE A 284 1.93 -4.86 -0.66
C ILE A 284 2.27 -6.13 -1.45
N TYR A 285 3.55 -6.34 -1.77
CA TYR A 285 3.98 -7.56 -2.46
C TYR A 285 3.76 -8.83 -1.62
N ALA A 286 4.11 -8.80 -0.33
CA ALA A 286 3.94 -9.93 0.57
C ALA A 286 2.46 -10.28 0.78
N GLU A 287 1.58 -9.29 0.90
CA GLU A 287 0.14 -9.47 0.98
C GLU A 287 -0.43 -10.11 -0.27
N THR A 288 0.01 -9.66 -1.44
CA THR A 288 -0.39 -10.22 -2.74
C THR A 288 0.09 -11.67 -2.90
N ARG A 289 1.31 -11.96 -2.44
CA ARG A 289 1.93 -13.28 -2.57
C ARG A 289 1.37 -14.30 -1.59
N TRP A 290 1.18 -13.92 -0.33
CA TRP A 290 0.80 -14.83 0.75
C TRP A 290 -0.68 -14.73 1.14
N GLY A 291 -1.42 -13.75 0.59
CA GLY A 291 -2.87 -13.69 0.67
C GLY A 291 -3.42 -13.39 2.05
N ARG A 292 -2.76 -12.51 2.83
CA ARG A 292 -3.28 -12.10 4.15
C ARG A 292 -4.59 -11.30 4.05
N ASN A 293 -4.88 -10.71 2.89
CA ASN A 293 -6.19 -10.13 2.58
C ASN A 293 -7.11 -11.17 1.93
N SER A 294 -8.20 -11.51 2.63
CA SER A 294 -9.18 -12.53 2.23
C SER A 294 -9.95 -12.19 0.94
N GLU A 295 -9.99 -10.92 0.54
CA GLU A 295 -10.68 -10.44 -0.66
C GLU A 295 -9.86 -10.64 -1.95
N LEU A 296 -8.53 -10.77 -1.86
CA LEU A 296 -7.63 -11.02 -3.00
C LEU A 296 -7.48 -12.52 -3.35
N VAL A 297 -8.15 -13.42 -2.61
CA VAL A 297 -8.01 -14.89 -2.74
C VAL A 297 -8.50 -15.44 -4.08
N SER A 298 -9.39 -14.73 -4.77
CA SER A 298 -9.93 -15.08 -6.10
C SER A 298 -9.08 -14.59 -7.28
N ILE A 299 -8.06 -13.77 -7.04
CA ILE A 299 -7.16 -13.28 -8.09
C ILE A 299 -6.22 -14.42 -8.52
N ASP A 300 -5.88 -14.47 -9.80
CA ASP A 300 -4.69 -15.18 -10.28
C ASP A 300 -3.44 -14.52 -9.67
N ARG A 301 -3.15 -14.89 -8.41
CA ARG A 301 -2.05 -14.33 -7.60
C ARG A 301 -0.73 -14.46 -8.33
N GLU A 302 -0.54 -15.53 -9.08
CA GLU A 302 0.67 -15.74 -9.87
C GLU A 302 0.79 -14.73 -11.01
N ALA A 303 -0.31 -14.39 -11.69
CA ALA A 303 -0.30 -13.32 -12.68
C ALA A 303 0.00 -11.96 -12.06
N LEU A 304 -0.66 -11.59 -10.95
CA LEU A 304 -0.43 -10.30 -10.28
C LEU A 304 0.98 -10.19 -9.70
N ASN A 305 1.50 -11.27 -9.08
CA ASN A 305 2.88 -11.31 -8.61
C ASN A 305 3.89 -11.15 -9.76
N ARG A 306 3.68 -11.83 -10.90
CA ARG A 306 4.53 -11.67 -12.09
C ARG A 306 4.49 -10.25 -12.62
N GLU A 307 3.31 -9.63 -12.64
CA GLU A 307 3.12 -8.24 -13.03
C GLU A 307 3.93 -7.29 -12.13
N PHE A 308 3.82 -7.43 -10.80
CA PHE A 308 4.57 -6.62 -9.83
C PHE A 308 6.08 -6.80 -9.95
N VAL A 309 6.56 -8.04 -10.13
CA VAL A 309 7.99 -8.29 -10.36
C VAL A 309 8.47 -7.64 -11.65
N ASN A 310 7.70 -7.74 -12.74
CA ASN A 310 8.05 -7.10 -14.01
C ASN A 310 8.04 -5.57 -13.90
N LEU A 311 7.08 -5.02 -13.15
CA LEU A 311 7.02 -3.59 -12.89
C LEU A 311 8.23 -3.11 -12.07
N LEU A 312 8.60 -3.82 -11.01
CA LEU A 312 9.82 -3.54 -10.24
C LEU A 312 11.08 -3.61 -11.12
N ARG A 313 11.21 -4.65 -11.94
CA ARG A 313 12.31 -4.77 -12.91
C ARG A 313 12.30 -3.62 -13.91
N SER A 314 11.13 -3.09 -14.25
CA SER A 314 11.00 -1.90 -15.09
C SER A 314 11.59 -0.66 -14.46
N PHE A 315 11.21 -0.37 -13.21
CA PHE A 315 11.76 0.79 -12.51
C PHE A 315 13.25 0.64 -12.21
N ALA A 316 13.69 -0.57 -11.87
CA ALA A 316 15.08 -0.88 -11.56
C ALA A 316 15.98 -1.03 -12.81
N ASP A 317 15.45 -0.89 -14.03
CA ASP A 317 16.18 -1.08 -15.29
C ASP A 317 16.85 -2.47 -15.41
N VAL A 318 16.20 -3.49 -14.83
CA VAL A 318 16.60 -4.90 -14.90
C VAL A 318 15.86 -5.60 -16.04
N ASP A 319 16.53 -6.58 -16.64
CA ASP A 319 16.03 -7.43 -17.70
C ASP A 319 14.64 -8.02 -17.41
N ARG A 320 13.72 -7.78 -18.35
CA ARG A 320 12.32 -8.23 -18.31
C ARG A 320 11.78 -8.41 -19.73
N PRO A 321 10.69 -9.16 -19.92
CA PRO A 321 9.99 -9.21 -21.20
C PRO A 321 9.51 -7.83 -21.64
N ASP A 322 9.59 -7.54 -22.94
CA ASP A 322 9.00 -6.33 -23.50
C ASP A 322 7.45 -6.40 -23.40
N PRO A 323 6.79 -5.42 -22.77
CA PRO A 323 5.34 -5.43 -22.62
C PRO A 323 4.58 -5.29 -23.95
N THR A 324 5.23 -4.84 -25.02
CA THR A 324 4.65 -4.68 -26.36
C THR A 324 4.82 -5.94 -27.24
N ASP A 325 5.71 -6.86 -26.86
CA ASP A 325 5.93 -8.11 -27.58
C ASP A 325 5.01 -9.22 -27.03
N SER A 326 3.88 -9.44 -27.70
CA SER A 326 2.93 -10.51 -27.38
C SER A 326 3.53 -11.93 -27.35
N ALA A 327 4.68 -12.16 -28.00
CA ALA A 327 5.37 -13.43 -27.97
C ALA A 327 6.43 -13.53 -26.85
N ALA A 328 6.66 -12.43 -26.10
CA ALA A 328 7.63 -12.30 -25.02
C ALA A 328 9.06 -12.78 -25.38
N LYS A 329 9.46 -12.63 -26.64
CA LYS A 329 10.79 -13.03 -27.15
C LYS A 329 11.81 -11.92 -26.98
N MET A 330 11.37 -10.67 -27.11
CA MET A 330 12.20 -9.51 -26.85
C MET A 330 12.31 -9.24 -25.34
N ARG A 331 13.54 -8.95 -24.90
CA ARG A 331 13.83 -8.59 -23.51
C ARG A 331 14.46 -7.22 -23.46
N ILE A 332 14.07 -6.44 -22.47
CA ILE A 332 14.47 -5.04 -22.27
C ILE A 332 14.99 -4.83 -20.85
N GLY A 333 15.95 -3.92 -20.70
CA GLY A 333 16.61 -3.63 -19.42
C GLY A 333 18.10 -3.40 -19.63
N LYS A 334 18.68 -2.49 -18.82
CA LYS A 334 20.10 -2.16 -18.90
C LYS A 334 20.96 -3.28 -18.29
N TYR A 335 20.45 -3.90 -17.22
CA TYR A 335 21.19 -4.91 -16.47
C TYR A 335 20.55 -6.30 -16.62
N PRO A 336 21.35 -7.37 -16.81
CA PRO A 336 20.83 -8.72 -16.99
C PRO A 336 20.18 -9.30 -15.71
N ASP A 337 20.63 -8.87 -14.53
CA ASP A 337 20.00 -9.20 -13.25
C ASP A 337 20.32 -8.12 -12.20
N TRP A 338 19.65 -8.20 -11.04
CA TRP A 338 19.87 -7.26 -9.94
C TRP A 338 21.29 -7.35 -9.35
N ARG A 339 21.99 -8.48 -9.49
CA ARG A 339 23.37 -8.64 -9.00
C ARG A 339 24.33 -7.78 -9.79
N LYS A 340 24.20 -7.77 -11.12
CA LYS A 340 24.99 -6.92 -12.02
C LYS A 340 24.59 -5.45 -11.92
N ALA A 341 23.36 -5.18 -11.48
CA ALA A 341 22.85 -3.83 -11.30
C ALA A 341 23.31 -3.15 -9.99
N ARG A 342 23.85 -3.91 -9.01
CA ARG A 342 24.25 -3.40 -7.68
C ARG A 342 25.22 -2.21 -7.68
N SER A 343 26.01 -2.04 -8.74
CA SER A 343 26.92 -0.88 -8.86
C SER A 343 26.16 0.44 -9.15
N ASP A 344 24.91 0.34 -9.59
CA ASP A 344 24.04 1.50 -9.83
C ASP A 344 23.35 1.93 -8.53
N LEU A 345 24.00 2.83 -7.81
CA LEU A 345 23.56 3.25 -6.47
C LEU A 345 22.19 3.95 -6.48
N LYS A 346 21.73 4.46 -7.63
CA LYS A 346 20.43 5.15 -7.77
C LYS A 346 19.25 4.23 -7.48
N ASN A 347 19.34 2.98 -7.90
CA ASN A 347 18.27 2.00 -7.78
C ASN A 347 18.53 0.96 -6.67
N ALA A 348 19.47 1.23 -5.76
CA ALA A 348 19.93 0.27 -4.74
C ALA A 348 18.80 -0.33 -3.90
N ALA A 349 17.81 0.49 -3.49
CA ALA A 349 16.65 0.03 -2.73
C ALA A 349 15.76 -0.94 -3.54
N LEU A 350 15.51 -0.63 -4.81
CA LEU A 350 14.74 -1.50 -5.71
C LEU A 350 15.46 -2.84 -5.97
N TYR A 351 16.80 -2.83 -6.09
CA TYR A 351 17.57 -4.07 -6.17
C TYR A 351 17.52 -4.89 -4.88
N GLY A 352 17.49 -4.22 -3.72
CA GLY A 352 17.31 -4.87 -2.42
C GLY A 352 15.97 -5.61 -2.32
N ILE A 353 14.90 -5.00 -2.86
CA ILE A 353 13.58 -5.64 -2.94
C ILE A 353 13.61 -6.84 -3.90
N LEU A 354 14.14 -6.66 -5.11
CA LEU A 354 14.28 -7.75 -6.10
C LEU A 354 15.11 -8.92 -5.57
N TYR A 355 16.19 -8.63 -4.82
CA TYR A 355 16.99 -9.65 -4.13
C TYR A 355 16.14 -10.51 -3.19
N ARG A 356 15.32 -9.87 -2.34
CA ARG A 356 14.46 -10.61 -1.40
C ARG A 356 13.42 -11.46 -2.12
N ILE A 357 12.82 -10.91 -3.19
CA ILE A 357 11.83 -11.60 -4.01
C ILE A 357 12.43 -12.84 -4.68
N ASP A 358 13.56 -12.69 -5.39
CA ASP A 358 14.17 -13.78 -6.16
C ASP A 358 14.72 -14.90 -5.26
N ASN A 359 15.08 -14.59 -4.02
CA ASN A 359 15.60 -15.57 -3.05
C ASN A 359 14.55 -16.10 -2.07
N ASN A 360 13.27 -15.73 -2.22
CA ASN A 360 12.20 -16.04 -1.26
C ASN A 360 12.59 -15.71 0.19
N ALA A 361 13.38 -14.65 0.38
CA ALA A 361 13.78 -14.23 1.72
C ALA A 361 12.55 -13.67 2.45
N PRO A 362 12.39 -13.92 3.76
CA PRO A 362 11.37 -13.25 4.55
C PRO A 362 11.56 -11.72 4.46
N PHE A 363 10.44 -11.00 4.38
CA PHE A 363 10.41 -9.55 4.39
C PHE A 363 10.59 -9.02 5.81
#